data_AF-A0AAJ5W477-F1
#
_entry.id   AF-A0AAJ5W477-F1
#
_cell.length_a   1.000
_cell.length_b   1.000
_cell.length_c   1.000
_cell.angle_alpha   90.00
_cell.angle_beta   90.00
_cell.angle_gamma   90.00
#
_symmetry.space_group_name_H-M   'P 1'
#
loop_
_entity.id
_entity.type
_entity.pdbx_description
1 polymer ?
#
loop_
_entity_poly.entity_id
_entity_poly.type
_entity_poly.pdbx_seq_one_letter_code
_entity_poly.pdbx_strand_id
1 'polypeptide(L)'
;MSLNFLSINRLEEYNRNEKSQSIFSFRLMWLDEGESMVFVPSGVSFDMDSYDTSGWIFSFNEFFCRDFFDRYPQDYNSALLVNKLTDYVFIPMNTKLRMEMSELADLLVKGRNEGQSELFMQTYADLILLNANQRYVGIYSK
;
A
#
# COMPACT_ATOMS: atom_id res chain seq x y z
N MET A 1 -7.53 9.05 -15.83
CA MET A 1 -6.42 10.02 -15.76
C MET A 1 -5.22 9.20 -16.21
N SER A 2 -4.07 9.10 -15.55
CA SER A 2 -3.15 8.00 -15.85
C SER A 2 -2.58 7.48 -14.55
N LEU A 3 -2.67 6.17 -14.32
CA LEU A 3 -2.11 5.48 -13.15
C LEU A 3 -0.59 5.31 -13.22
N ASN A 4 0.13 6.14 -13.99
CA ASN A 4 1.59 6.15 -14.10
C ASN A 4 2.34 6.38 -12.77
N PHE A 5 1.61 6.50 -11.67
CA PHE A 5 2.10 6.88 -10.35
C PHE A 5 1.87 5.82 -9.27
N LEU A 6 1.28 4.69 -9.64
CA LEU A 6 1.00 3.56 -8.78
C LEU A 6 1.91 2.40 -9.13
N SER A 7 2.52 1.79 -8.12
CA SER A 7 3.42 0.66 -8.29
C SER A 7 3.14 -0.40 -7.25
N ILE A 8 2.91 -1.63 -7.68
CA ILE A 8 2.88 -2.80 -6.82
C ILE A 8 3.89 -3.81 -7.35
N ASN A 9 4.75 -4.31 -6.48
CA ASN A 9 5.78 -5.29 -6.85
C ASN A 9 6.05 -6.23 -5.68
N ARG A 10 6.68 -7.36 -5.99
CA ARG A 10 7.33 -8.18 -4.97
C ARG A 10 8.47 -7.40 -4.33
N LEU A 11 8.72 -7.62 -3.05
CA LEU A 11 9.78 -6.92 -2.32
C LEU A 11 11.16 -7.15 -2.95
N GLU A 12 11.45 -8.36 -3.41
CA GLU A 12 12.71 -8.66 -4.10
C GLU A 12 12.91 -7.83 -5.38
N GLU A 13 11.84 -7.59 -6.14
CA GLU A 13 11.89 -6.80 -7.38
C GLU A 13 12.07 -5.32 -7.07
N TYR A 14 11.39 -4.84 -6.02
CA TYR A 14 11.52 -3.48 -5.53
C TYR A 14 12.93 -3.19 -5.02
N ASN A 15 13.53 -4.14 -4.28
CA ASN A 15 14.89 -4.00 -3.74
C ASN A 15 15.95 -3.96 -4.85
N ARG A 16 15.75 -4.70 -5.95
CA ARG A 16 16.67 -4.69 -7.09
C ARG A 16 16.58 -3.43 -7.96
N ASN A 17 15.52 -2.63 -7.83
CA ASN A 17 15.28 -1.46 -8.68
C ASN A 17 15.26 -0.16 -7.88
N GLU A 18 16.42 0.48 -7.74
CA GLU A 18 16.58 1.76 -7.03
C GLU A 18 15.63 2.86 -7.53
N LYS A 19 15.25 2.86 -8.82
CA LYS A 19 14.31 3.85 -9.36
C LYS A 19 12.90 3.74 -8.77
N SER A 20 12.54 2.56 -8.26
CA SER A 20 11.26 2.34 -7.58
C SER A 20 11.26 2.85 -6.14
N GLN A 21 12.43 3.16 -5.57
CA GLN A 21 12.61 3.48 -4.15
C GLN A 21 12.53 4.98 -3.83
N SER A 22 11.63 5.70 -4.51
CA SER A 22 11.47 7.14 -4.30
C SER A 22 10.95 7.46 -2.90
N ILE A 23 11.67 8.34 -2.19
CA ILE A 23 11.22 8.89 -0.91
C ILE A 23 9.95 9.74 -1.05
N PHE A 24 9.68 10.28 -2.24
CA PHE A 24 8.50 11.09 -2.55
C PHE A 24 7.30 10.21 -2.91
N SER A 25 7.09 9.13 -2.15
CA SER A 25 5.96 8.22 -2.30
C SER A 25 5.52 7.68 -0.94
N PHE A 26 4.21 7.50 -0.81
CA PHE A 26 3.63 6.69 0.24
C PHE A 26 3.87 5.23 -0.11
N ARG A 27 4.20 4.42 0.90
CA ARG A 27 4.43 2.98 0.74
C ARG A 27 3.63 2.20 1.76
N LEU A 28 3.01 1.12 1.33
CA LEU A 28 2.40 0.11 2.17
C LEU A 28 3.08 -1.23 1.86
N MET A 29 3.68 -1.85 2.87
CA MET A 29 4.45 -3.09 2.75
C MET A 29 3.84 -4.17 3.65
N TRP A 30 3.87 -5.42 3.20
CA TRP A 30 3.58 -6.58 4.05
C TRP A 30 4.37 -7.80 3.59
N LEU A 31 4.73 -8.65 4.54
CA LEU A 31 5.46 -9.90 4.29
C LEU A 31 4.48 -11.06 4.15
N ASP A 32 4.83 -12.06 3.34
CA ASP A 32 4.00 -13.26 3.13
C ASP A 32 3.78 -14.04 4.44
N GLU A 33 4.76 -14.00 5.35
CA GLU A 33 4.68 -14.62 6.67
C GLU A 33 4.55 -13.61 7.83
N GLY A 34 4.44 -12.30 7.53
CA GLY A 34 4.51 -11.23 8.52
C GLY A 34 3.24 -11.02 9.35
N GLU A 35 3.42 -10.60 10.59
CA GLU A 35 2.31 -10.30 11.51
C GLU A 35 1.80 -8.85 11.40
N SER A 36 2.39 -8.03 10.53
CA SER A 36 2.01 -6.62 10.36
C SER A 36 2.23 -6.12 8.94
N MET A 37 1.38 -5.19 8.52
CA MET A 37 1.66 -4.25 7.44
C MET A 37 2.47 -3.08 8.00
N VAL A 38 3.33 -2.52 7.18
CA VAL A 38 4.09 -1.31 7.47
C VAL A 38 3.66 -0.23 6.49
N PHE A 39 3.06 0.84 7.00
CA PHE A 39 2.79 2.04 6.23
C PHE A 39 3.89 3.07 6.47
N VAL A 40 4.46 3.58 5.38
CA VAL A 40 5.54 4.55 5.37
C VAL A 40 5.04 5.82 4.69
N PRO A 41 4.93 6.93 5.44
CA PRO A 41 4.54 8.22 4.87
C PRO A 41 5.52 8.71 3.79
N SER A 42 5.01 9.54 2.88
CA SER A 42 5.87 10.24 1.91
C SER A 42 6.88 11.14 2.63
N GLY A 43 8.12 11.16 2.15
CA GLY A 43 9.23 11.91 2.73
C GLY A 43 10.00 11.17 3.82
N VAL A 44 9.53 10.00 4.28
CA VAL A 44 10.22 9.20 5.29
C VAL A 44 11.15 8.19 4.59
N SER A 45 12.42 8.10 5.00
CA SER A 45 13.33 7.05 4.51
C SER A 45 12.79 5.68 4.89
N PHE A 46 12.85 4.69 4.01
CA PHE A 46 12.42 3.33 4.34
C PHE A 46 13.63 2.41 4.31
N ASP A 47 14.01 1.90 5.48
CA ASP A 47 15.09 0.93 5.60
C ASP A 47 14.61 -0.45 5.18
N MET A 48 14.87 -0.78 3.91
CA MET A 48 14.50 -2.05 3.31
C MET A 48 15.48 -3.18 3.64
N ASP A 49 16.69 -2.86 4.08
CA ASP A 49 17.72 -3.87 4.39
C ASP A 49 17.32 -4.72 5.60
N SER A 50 16.45 -4.17 6.45
CA SER A 50 15.82 -4.87 7.57
C SER A 50 14.76 -5.91 7.15
N TYR A 51 14.41 -6.01 5.86
CA TYR A 51 13.34 -6.87 5.33
C TYR A 51 13.84 -7.73 4.16
N ASP A 52 14.52 -8.83 4.49
CA ASP A 52 15.11 -9.79 3.54
C ASP A 52 14.14 -10.90 3.07
N THR A 53 12.88 -10.82 3.47
CA THR A 53 11.87 -11.86 3.25
C THR A 53 10.88 -11.53 2.12
N SER A 54 10.20 -12.56 1.62
CA SER A 54 9.19 -12.43 0.58
C SER A 54 7.97 -11.64 1.06
N GLY A 55 7.46 -10.78 0.19
CA GLY A 55 6.29 -9.98 0.45
C GLY A 55 5.99 -9.01 -0.69
N TRP A 56 5.21 -8.00 -0.38
CA TRP A 56 4.69 -7.01 -1.31
C TRP A 56 4.97 -5.61 -0.84
N ILE A 57 5.16 -4.72 -1.81
CA ILE A 57 5.15 -3.29 -1.57
C ILE A 57 4.29 -2.59 -2.59
N PHE A 58 3.40 -1.76 -2.06
CA PHE A 58 2.50 -0.91 -2.79
C PHE A 58 2.92 0.54 -2.58
N SER A 59 3.35 1.20 -3.65
CA SER A 59 3.83 2.59 -3.65
C SER A 59 2.91 3.47 -4.48
N PHE A 60 2.57 4.65 -3.97
CA PHE A 60 1.70 5.61 -4.63
C PHE A 60 2.07 7.03 -4.24
N ASN A 61 1.73 8.00 -5.09
CA ASN A 61 2.06 9.40 -4.86
C ASN A 61 0.89 10.22 -4.29
N GLU A 62 1.15 11.51 -4.10
CA GLU A 62 0.18 12.46 -3.56
C GLU A 62 -1.05 12.67 -4.47
N PHE A 63 -0.89 12.57 -5.80
CA PHE A 63 -2.03 12.67 -6.72
C PHE A 63 -3.01 11.52 -6.51
N PHE A 64 -2.51 10.29 -6.42
CA PHE A 64 -3.35 9.13 -6.10
C PHE A 64 -4.03 9.30 -4.73
N CYS A 65 -3.30 9.78 -3.73
CA CYS A 65 -3.81 10.01 -2.38
C CYS A 65 -4.95 11.03 -2.36
N ARG A 66 -4.78 12.15 -3.09
CA ARG A 66 -5.82 13.16 -3.25
C ARG A 66 -7.07 12.59 -3.91
N ASP A 67 -6.91 11.86 -5.01
CA ASP A 67 -8.04 11.26 -5.71
C ASP A 67 -8.75 10.21 -4.83
N PHE A 68 -8.00 9.50 -3.98
CA PHE A 68 -8.55 8.56 -3.00
C PHE A 68 -9.43 9.28 -1.98
N PHE A 69 -9.01 10.43 -1.45
CA PHE A 69 -9.84 11.24 -0.55
C PHE A 69 -11.10 11.78 -1.23
N ASP A 70 -11.00 12.18 -2.49
CA ASP A 70 -12.17 12.66 -3.26
C ASP A 70 -13.20 11.52 -3.48
N ARG A 71 -12.75 10.27 -3.67
CA ARG A 71 -13.63 9.09 -3.80
C ARG A 71 -14.19 8.60 -2.46
N TYR A 72 -13.41 8.69 -1.39
CA TYR A 72 -13.74 8.18 -0.06
C TYR A 72 -13.59 9.28 1.00
N PRO A 73 -14.49 10.28 1.00
CA PRO A 73 -14.34 11.49 1.82
C PRO A 73 -14.55 11.27 3.33
N GLN A 74 -15.01 10.09 3.75
CA GLN A 74 -15.21 9.80 5.17
C GLN A 74 -13.86 9.63 5.87
N ASP A 75 -13.63 10.38 6.96
CA ASP A 75 -12.38 10.36 7.73
C ASP A 75 -11.94 8.94 8.15
N TYR A 76 -12.91 8.06 8.44
CA TYR A 76 -12.65 6.66 8.80
C TYR A 76 -11.93 5.89 7.66
N ASN A 77 -12.24 6.20 6.40
CA ASN A 77 -11.66 5.51 5.24
C ASN A 77 -10.24 6.01 4.90
N SER A 78 -9.80 7.11 5.53
CA SER A 78 -8.55 7.81 5.21
C SER A 78 -7.63 8.03 6.42
N ALA A 79 -8.02 7.59 7.62
CA ALA A 79 -7.32 7.87 8.87
C ALA A 79 -5.83 7.49 8.87
N LEU A 80 -5.44 6.42 8.16
CA LEU A 80 -4.02 6.03 8.00
C LEU A 80 -3.24 7.08 7.21
N LEU A 81 -3.85 7.62 6.15
CA LEU A 81 -3.22 8.53 5.20
C LEU A 81 -3.19 9.98 5.71
N VAL A 82 -4.16 10.36 6.56
CA VAL A 82 -4.20 11.67 7.23
C VAL A 82 -3.22 11.75 8.40
N ASN A 83 -2.70 10.59 8.85
CA ASN A 83 -1.77 10.55 9.97
C ASN A 83 -0.44 11.22 9.60
N LYS A 84 -0.17 12.38 10.21
CA LYS A 84 1.05 13.19 10.01
C LYS A 84 2.25 12.68 10.82
N LEU A 85 2.21 11.45 11.31
CA LEU A 85 3.38 10.84 11.94
C LEU A 85 4.57 10.89 10.98
N THR A 86 5.74 11.17 11.54
CA THR A 86 7.01 11.19 10.82
C THR A 86 7.68 9.81 10.79
N ASP A 87 7.04 8.81 11.41
CA ASP A 87 7.56 7.46 11.60
C ASP A 87 6.68 6.43 10.90
N TYR A 88 7.18 5.20 10.80
CA TYR A 88 6.43 4.06 10.26
C TYR A 88 5.21 3.75 11.13
N VAL A 89 4.12 3.36 10.48
CA VAL A 89 2.92 2.88 11.15
C VAL A 89 2.81 1.37 10.95
N PHE A 90 2.85 0.63 12.06
CA PHE A 90 2.68 -0.82 12.06
C PHE A 90 1.21 -1.18 12.28
N ILE A 91 0.62 -1.91 11.34
CA ILE A 91 -0.79 -2.30 11.34
C ILE A 91 -0.86 -3.82 11.48
N PRO A 92 -1.32 -4.39 12.61
CA PRO A 92 -1.34 -5.82 12.82
C PRO A 92 -2.19 -6.55 11.79
N MET A 93 -1.69 -7.67 11.28
CA MET A 93 -2.38 -8.54 10.34
C MET A 93 -2.76 -9.86 10.99
N ASN A 94 -3.92 -10.38 10.62
CA ASN A 94 -4.22 -11.79 10.80
C ASN A 94 -4.03 -12.53 9.47
N THR A 95 -4.03 -13.85 9.51
CA THR A 95 -3.85 -14.70 8.31
C THR A 95 -4.86 -14.38 7.22
N LYS A 96 -6.12 -14.10 7.58
CA LYS A 96 -7.19 -13.78 6.62
C LYS A 96 -6.88 -12.49 5.84
N LEU A 97 -6.60 -11.39 6.54
CA LEU A 97 -6.26 -10.11 5.93
C LEU A 97 -5.00 -10.24 5.07
N ARG A 98 -4.02 -11.03 5.51
CA ARG A 98 -2.79 -11.26 4.73
C ARG A 98 -3.06 -11.95 3.40
N MET A 99 -3.86 -13.02 3.40
CA MET A 99 -4.26 -13.69 2.16
C MET A 99 -5.02 -12.73 1.24
N GLU A 100 -6.00 -11.98 1.77
CA GLU A 100 -6.77 -11.01 0.98
C GLU A 100 -5.88 -9.93 0.35
N MET A 101 -4.93 -9.37 1.10
CA MET A 101 -4.00 -8.36 0.59
C MET A 101 -3.09 -8.92 -0.52
N SER A 102 -2.56 -10.13 -0.33
CA SER A 102 -1.71 -10.78 -1.34
C SER A 102 -2.50 -11.17 -2.60
N GLU A 103 -3.74 -11.65 -2.47
CA GLU A 103 -4.62 -11.93 -3.62
C GLU A 103 -4.93 -10.65 -4.41
N LEU A 104 -5.23 -9.54 -3.73
CA LEU A 104 -5.45 -8.25 -4.38
C LEU A 104 -4.19 -7.77 -5.11
N ALA A 105 -3.01 -7.97 -4.53
CA ALA A 105 -1.75 -7.61 -5.16
C ALA A 105 -1.46 -8.43 -6.42
N ASP A 106 -1.66 -9.76 -6.36
CA ASP A 106 -1.52 -10.64 -7.51
C ASP A 106 -2.48 -10.25 -8.64
N LEU A 107 -3.75 -9.94 -8.31
CA LEU A 107 -4.73 -9.47 -9.29
C LEU A 107 -4.33 -8.14 -9.92
N LEU A 108 -3.76 -7.22 -9.15
CA LEU A 108 -3.32 -5.93 -9.64
C LEU A 108 -2.10 -6.06 -10.56
N VAL A 109 -1.10 -6.89 -10.20
CA VAL A 109 0.04 -7.21 -11.08
C VAL A 109 -0.43 -7.86 -12.37
N LYS A 110 -1.28 -8.88 -12.27
CA LYS A 110 -1.84 -9.57 -13.43
C LYS A 110 -2.60 -8.61 -14.34
N GLY A 111 -3.47 -7.79 -13.76
CA GLY A 111 -4.24 -6.78 -14.48
C GLY A 111 -3.35 -5.77 -15.21
N ARG A 112 -2.25 -5.33 -14.58
CA ARG A 112 -1.24 -4.47 -15.21
C ARG A 112 -0.60 -5.17 -16.41
N ASN A 113 -0.16 -6.42 -16.25
CA ASN A 113 0.55 -7.16 -17.29
C ASN A 113 -0.35 -7.51 -18.48
N GLU A 114 -1.65 -7.68 -18.24
CA GLU A 114 -2.65 -7.96 -19.29
C GLU A 114 -3.26 -6.70 -19.92
N GLY A 115 -2.83 -5.50 -19.49
CA GLY A 115 -3.34 -4.24 -20.05
C GLY A 115 -4.80 -3.95 -19.68
N GLN A 116 -5.22 -4.35 -18.48
CA GLN A 116 -6.57 -4.06 -17.98
C GLN A 116 -6.84 -2.55 -17.86
N SER A 117 -8.13 -2.20 -17.78
CA SER A 117 -8.56 -0.80 -17.71
C SER A 117 -8.01 -0.06 -16.48
N GLU A 118 -7.85 1.25 -16.60
CA GLU A 118 -7.45 2.11 -15.47
C GLU A 118 -8.42 1.98 -14.28
N LEU A 119 -9.74 1.89 -14.56
CA LEU A 119 -10.76 1.71 -13.52
C LEU A 119 -10.57 0.41 -12.74
N PHE A 120 -10.21 -0.68 -13.43
CA PHE A 120 -9.90 -1.95 -12.78
C PHE A 120 -8.73 -1.75 -11.81
N MET A 121 -7.62 -1.22 -12.29
CA MET A 121 -6.42 -1.00 -11.49
C MET A 121 -6.70 -0.09 -10.28
N GLN A 122 -7.46 0.97 -10.47
CA GLN A 122 -7.90 1.88 -9.42
C GLN A 122 -8.73 1.17 -8.35
N THR A 123 -9.70 0.35 -8.76
CA THR A 123 -10.59 -0.36 -7.84
C THR A 123 -9.81 -1.29 -6.91
N TYR A 124 -8.87 -2.07 -7.44
CA TYR A 124 -8.08 -2.99 -6.63
C TYR A 124 -7.07 -2.26 -5.72
N ALA A 125 -6.50 -1.16 -6.20
CA ALA A 125 -5.65 -0.30 -5.40
C ALA A 125 -6.40 0.31 -4.21
N ASP A 126 -7.62 0.79 -4.46
CA ASP A 126 -8.49 1.36 -3.43
C ASP A 126 -8.84 0.31 -2.38
N LEU A 127 -9.14 -0.93 -2.77
CA LEU A 127 -9.42 -2.04 -1.84
C LEU A 127 -8.24 -2.34 -0.91
N ILE A 128 -7.02 -2.35 -1.43
CA ILE A 128 -5.79 -2.53 -0.63
C ILE A 128 -5.71 -1.45 0.47
N LEU A 129 -5.92 -0.17 0.11
CA LEU A 129 -5.86 0.92 1.07
C LEU A 129 -7.04 0.94 2.03
N LEU A 130 -8.24 0.62 1.59
CA LEU A 130 -9.42 0.53 2.45
C LEU A 130 -9.24 -0.58 3.50
N ASN A 131 -8.70 -1.74 3.12
CA ASN A 131 -8.40 -2.83 4.04
C ASN A 131 -7.36 -2.40 5.09
N ALA A 132 -6.27 -1.74 4.66
CA ALA A 132 -5.26 -1.22 5.56
C ALA A 132 -5.83 -0.17 6.54
N ASN A 133 -6.63 0.78 6.03
CA ASN A 133 -7.30 1.81 6.81
C ASN A 133 -8.28 1.22 7.82
N GLN A 134 -9.17 0.31 7.40
CA GLN A 134 -10.13 -0.34 8.28
C GLN A 134 -9.44 -1.08 9.42
N ARG A 135 -8.33 -1.77 9.12
CA ARG A 135 -7.54 -2.46 10.14
C ARG A 135 -6.89 -1.46 11.10
N TYR A 136 -6.32 -0.37 10.58
CA TYR A 136 -5.73 0.69 11.38
C TYR A 136 -6.75 1.31 12.34
N VAL A 137 -7.91 1.77 11.85
CA VAL A 137 -8.92 2.40 12.71
C VAL A 137 -9.51 1.43 13.73
N GLY A 138 -9.67 0.15 13.36
CA GLY A 138 -10.11 -0.89 14.29
C GLY A 138 -9.20 -1.12 15.51
N ILE A 139 -7.94 -0.66 15.46
CA ILE A 139 -7.00 -0.68 16.60
C ILE A 139 -7.38 0.42 17.60
N TYR A 140 -7.67 1.62 17.12
CA TYR A 140 -7.91 2.81 17.94
C TYR A 140 -9.38 3.00 18.36
N SER A 141 -10.29 2.14 17.88
CA SER A 141 -11.72 2.20 18.19
C SER A 141 -12.15 1.26 19.34
N LYS A 142 -11.19 0.72 20.10
CA LYS A 142 -11.42 -0.16 21.26
C LYS A 142 -10.93 0.49 22.54
#